data_AF-A0A435E9V0-F1
#
_entry.id   AF-A0A435E9V0-F1
#
_cell.length_a   1.000
_cell.length_b   1.000
_cell.length_c   1.000
_cell.angle_alpha   90.00
_cell.angle_beta   90.00
_cell.angle_gamma   90.00
#
_symmetry.space_group_name_H-M   'P 1'
#
loop_
_entity.id
_entity.type
_entity.pdbx_description
1 polymer ?
#
loop_
_entity_poly.entity_id
_entity_poly.type
_entity_poly.pdbx_seq_one_letter_code
_entity_poly.pdbx_strand_id
1 'polypeptide(L)' 'LCAEIGLAVTAEAVSVAALKGADEVFITSTAGGIMPVTTIDGAPVAGGKVGPITERLMALYWKRHEDPAWSSAVRYP' A
#
# COMPACT_ATOMS: atom_id res chain seq x y z
N LEU A 1 -9.17 2.95 3.72
CA LEU A 1 -8.51 1.64 3.93
C LEU A 1 -7.93 1.50 5.32
N CYS A 2 -6.82 2.18 5.70
CA CYS A 2 -6.19 2.03 7.01
C CYS A 2 -7.17 2.23 8.20
N ALA A 3 -8.00 3.28 8.14
CA ALA A 3 -9.02 3.53 9.17
C ALA A 3 -10.03 2.37 9.33
N GLU A 4 -10.44 1.70 8.25
CA GLU A 4 -11.38 0.57 8.30
C GLU A 4 -10.80 -0.65 9.01
N ILE A 5 -9.48 -0.73 9.08
CA ILE A 5 -8.77 -1.85 9.69
C ILE A 5 -8.05 -1.49 10.99
N GLY A 6 -8.34 -0.30 11.53
CA GLY A 6 -7.79 0.16 12.81
C GLY A 6 -6.30 0.52 12.77
N LEU A 7 -5.76 0.85 11.59
CA LEU A 7 -4.38 1.32 11.45
C LEU A 7 -4.32 2.85 11.54
N ALA A 8 -3.50 3.35 12.47
CA ALA A 8 -3.16 4.76 12.56
C ALA A 8 -2.33 5.18 11.34
N VAL A 9 -2.56 6.41 10.87
CA VAL A 9 -1.84 7.00 9.73
C VAL A 9 -1.44 8.42 10.06
N THR A 10 -0.18 8.75 9.82
CA THR A 10 0.36 10.11 9.94
C THR A 10 1.00 10.52 8.62
N ALA A 11 0.69 11.73 8.16
CA ALA A 11 1.37 12.36 7.03
C ALA A 11 2.40 13.34 7.58
N GLU A 12 3.68 12.95 7.51
CA GLU A 12 4.78 13.70 8.09
C GLU A 12 6.06 13.58 7.26
N ALA A 13 7.08 14.35 7.63
CA ALA A 13 8.41 14.20 7.05
C ALA A 13 9.03 12.89 7.52
N VAL A 14 9.25 11.95 6.61
CA VAL A 14 9.93 10.68 6.89
C VAL A 14 11.41 10.82 6.55
N SER A 15 12.28 10.60 7.52
CA SER A 15 13.73 10.62 7.28
C SER A 15 14.18 9.39 6.47
N VAL A 16 15.31 9.50 5.77
CA VAL A 16 15.89 8.36 5.04
C VAL A 16 16.21 7.19 5.98
N ALA A 17 16.66 7.48 7.20
CA ALA A 17 16.95 6.44 8.19
C ALA A 17 15.68 5.71 8.65
N ALA A 18 14.58 6.46 8.88
CA ALA A 18 13.28 5.86 9.22
C ALA A 18 12.74 5.00 8.08
N LEU A 19 12.85 5.47 6.83
CA LEU A 19 12.45 4.70 5.65
C LEU A 19 13.24 3.38 5.52
N LYS A 20 14.56 3.44 5.69
CA LYS A 20 15.44 2.25 5.61
C LYS A 20 15.25 1.28 6.78
N GLY A 21 14.75 1.76 7.91
CA GLY A 21 14.46 0.96 9.10
C GLY A 21 13.00 0.49 9.21
N ALA A 22 12.15 0.74 8.21
CA ALA A 22 10.75 0.35 8.23
C ALA A 22 10.57 -1.17 8.10
N ASP A 23 9.55 -1.71 8.78
CA ASP A 23 9.17 -3.12 8.67
C ASP A 23 8.57 -3.46 7.30
N GLU A 24 7.87 -2.50 6.69
CA GLU A 24 7.23 -2.60 5.39
C GLU A 24 7.30 -1.27 4.65
N VAL A 25 7.50 -1.30 3.34
CA VAL A 25 7.44 -0.13 2.46
C VAL A 25 6.64 -0.48 1.22
N PHE A 26 5.80 0.45 0.76
CA PHE A 26 5.10 0.35 -0.51
C PHE A 26 5.02 1.72 -1.18
N ILE A 27 4.84 1.72 -2.49
CA ILE A 27 4.46 2.91 -3.27
C ILE A 27 3.04 2.74 -3.79
N THR A 28 2.39 3.85 -4.13
CA THR A 28 1.03 3.80 -4.68
C THR A 28 0.85 4.76 -5.85
N SER A 29 0.13 4.34 -6.88
CA SER A 29 -0.26 5.18 -8.01
C SER A 29 -1.52 4.65 -8.68
N THR A 30 -2.20 5.46 -9.48
CA THR A 30 -3.36 4.98 -10.27
C THR A 30 -2.96 3.86 -11.24
N ALA A 31 -1.75 3.91 -11.80
CA ALA A 31 -1.26 2.95 -12.79
C ALA A 31 -0.65 1.67 -12.19
N GLY A 32 -0.94 1.36 -10.93
CA GLY A 32 -0.40 0.17 -10.26
C GLY A 32 -1.07 -0.20 -8.94
N GLY A 33 -1.93 0.67 -8.39
CA GLY A 33 -2.49 0.49 -7.06
C GLY A 33 -1.41 0.54 -6.01
N ILE A 34 -1.47 -0.35 -5.03
CA ILE A 34 -0.46 -0.51 -3.98
C ILE A 34 0.59 -1.51 -4.44
N MET A 35 1.86 -1.10 -4.45
CA MET A 35 2.99 -1.87 -4.95
C MET A 35 4.06 -2.01 -3.85
N PRO A 36 4.32 -3.22 -3.34
CA PRO A 36 5.33 -3.45 -2.30
C PRO A 36 6.74 -3.10 -2.75
N VAL A 37 7.56 -2.60 -1.82
CA VAL A 37 9.00 -2.41 -1.98
C VAL A 37 9.71 -3.32 -0.98
N THR A 38 10.35 -4.37 -1.48
CA THR A 38 11.07 -5.35 -0.64
C THR A 38 12.57 -5.09 -0.56
N THR A 39 13.09 -4.13 -1.33
CA THR A 39 14.52 -3.80 -1.38
C THR A 39 14.70 -2.29 -1.59
N ILE A 40 15.58 -1.66 -0.83
CA ILE A 40 15.98 -0.25 -0.97
C ILE A 40 17.51 -0.19 -1.05
N ASP A 41 18.05 0.47 -2.07
CA ASP A 41 19.50 0.60 -2.30
C ASP A 41 20.26 -0.75 -2.27
N GLY A 42 19.63 -1.81 -2.77
CA GLY A 42 20.19 -3.17 -2.78
C GLY A 42 20.12 -3.90 -1.43
N ALA A 43 19.67 -3.25 -0.36
CA ALA A 43 19.43 -3.88 0.94
C ALA A 43 17.95 -4.31 1.08
N PRO A 44 17.66 -5.49 1.65
CA PRO A 44 16.28 -5.91 1.89
C PRO A 44 15.59 -4.98 2.89
N VAL A 45 14.32 -4.65 2.64
CA VAL A 45 13.44 -4.05 3.65
C VAL A 45 13.04 -5.17 4.61
N ALA A 46 13.44 -5.05 5.87
CA ALA A 46 13.31 -6.10 6.88
C ALA A 46 13.74 -7.49 6.35
N GLY A 47 12.82 -8.44 6.24
CA GLY A 47 13.07 -9.79 5.74
C GLY A 47 13.08 -9.95 4.21
N GLY A 48 12.96 -8.85 3.45
CA GLY A 48 12.92 -8.88 1.98
C GLY A 48 11.66 -9.51 1.39
N LYS A 49 10.58 -9.56 2.19
CA LYS A 49 9.28 -10.12 1.81
C LYS A 49 8.20 -9.06 1.95
N VAL A 50 7.11 -9.21 1.21
CA VAL A 50 5.92 -8.39 1.42
C VAL A 50 5.37 -8.69 2.81
N GLY A 51 5.09 -7.65 3.59
CA GLY A 51 4.56 -7.81 4.94
C GLY A 51 3.03 -7.81 4.98
N PRO A 52 2.45 -8.25 6.11
CA PRO A 52 1.02 -8.48 6.25
C PRO A 52 0.17 -7.21 6.15
N ILE A 53 0.68 -6.03 6.52
CA ILE A 53 -0.07 -4.78 6.40
C ILE A 53 -0.22 -4.42 4.92
N THR A 54 0.86 -4.50 4.16
CA THR A 54 0.88 -4.20 2.73
C THR A 54 -0.02 -5.17 1.96
N GLU A 55 0.06 -6.47 2.21
CA GLU A 55 -0.83 -7.47 1.60
C GLU A 55 -2.31 -7.17 1.86
N ARG A 56 -2.64 -6.85 3.12
CA ARG A 56 -4.01 -6.51 3.51
C ARG A 56 -4.50 -5.25 2.81
N LEU A 57 -3.66 -4.21 2.74
CA LEU A 57 -4.01 -2.96 2.07
C LEU A 57 -4.18 -3.16 0.55
N MET A 58 -3.33 -3.96 -0.09
CA MET A 58 -3.47 -4.33 -1.51
C MET A 58 -4.80 -4.99 -1.78
N ALA A 59 -5.18 -6.00 -0.99
CA ALA A 59 -6.46 -6.69 -1.15
C ALA A 59 -7.65 -5.75 -0.96
N LEU A 60 -7.60 -4.87 0.06
CA LEU A 60 -8.66 -3.89 0.32
C LEU A 60 -8.76 -2.84 -0.77
N TYR A 61 -7.64 -2.38 -1.32
CA TYR A 61 -7.60 -1.43 -2.43
C TYR A 61 -8.29 -2.00 -3.66
N TRP A 62 -7.99 -3.25 -4.03
CA TRP A 62 -8.66 -3.90 -5.16
C TRP A 62 -10.14 -4.17 -4.89
N LYS A 63 -10.49 -4.64 -3.70
CA LYS A 63 -11.90 -4.79 -3.30
C LYS A 63 -12.67 -3.46 -3.42
N ARG A 64 -12.02 -2.33 -3.16
CA ARG A 64 -12.64 -1.00 -3.29
C ARG A 64 -13.07 -0.65 -4.72
N HIS A 65 -12.49 -1.28 -5.73
CA HIS A 65 -12.89 -1.05 -7.13
C HIS A 65 -14.26 -1.67 -7.45
N GLU A 66 -14.69 -2.67 -6.69
CA GLU A 66 -15.99 -3.32 -6.82
C GLU A 66 -17.10 -2.57 -6.07
N ASP A 67 -16.73 -1.61 -5.21
CA ASP A 67 -17.68 -0.86 -4.39
C ASP A 67 -18.34 0.26 -5.21
N PRO A 68 -19.67 0.24 -5.42
CA PRO A 68 -20.38 1.27 -6.19
C PRO A 68 -20.37 2.65 -5.52
N ALA A 69 -19.97 2.77 -4.25
CA ALA A 69 -19.71 4.07 -3.63
C ALA A 69 -18.43 4.73 -4.17
N TRP A 70 -17.55 3.97 -4.83
CA TRP A 70 -16.23 4.41 -5.30
C TRP A 70 -15.95 4.07 -6.76
N SER A 71 -16.82 3.33 -7.43
CA SER A 71 -16.73 3.01 -8.85
C SER A 71 -18.09 3.11 -9.54
N SER A 72 -18.06 3.34 -10.85
CA SER A 72 -19.25 3.34 -11.70
C SER A 72 -19.04 2.37 -12.86
N ALA A 73 -19.94 1.40 -13.01
CA ALA A 73 -19.86 0.43 -14.09
C ALA A 73 -20.04 1.11 -15.46
N VAL A 74 -19.06 0.93 -16.35
CA VAL A 74 -19.15 1.38 -17.75
C VAL A 74 -20.10 0.44 -18.49
N ARG A 75 -21.12 1.02 -19.15
CA ARG A 75 -22.02 0.27 -20.03
C ARG A 75 -21.46 0.33 -21.45
N TYR A 76 -20.99 -0.80 -21.94
CA TYR A 76 -20.57 -0.97 -23.33
C TYR A 76 -21.80 -1.27 -24.21
N PRO A 77 -21.81 -0.84 -25.49
CA PRO A 77 -22.90 -1.12 -26.43
C PRO A 77 -23.03 -2.61 -26.76
#